data_AF-A0A8W8JQM7-F1
#
_entry.id   AF-A0A8W8JQM7-F1
#
_cell.length_a   1.000
_cell.length_b   1.000
_cell.length_c   1.000
_cell.angle_alpha   90.00
_cell.angle_beta   90.00
_cell.angle_gamma   90.00
#
_symmetry.space_group_name_H-M   'P 1'
#
loop_
_entity.id
_entity.type
_entity.pdbx_description
1 polymer ?
#
loop_
_entity_poly.entity_id
_entity_poly.type
_entity_poly.pdbx_seq_one_letter_code
_entity_poly.pdbx_strand_id
1 'polypeptide(L)'
;VMSNPPLYGVIRWMGYLPDQKEPVKPIAGLEMEEEISAGTDGSFGKHRLFSCPPKKAFFVPLYKCRKDKRFVDNARRNSGVSNNFGSMETPDVLGNISPPVSLDVKQIEQEVCGKQKGIQGHHNSCYLDATLLAMFYFTTVFDGILYRPKRMDDLREYDEVKQVIKEGIVNPLRKHNYVRADKVMKLRHLLDKLGNIPGMMSEEKDPEEFLNLLLNQITKADPFLHIRSDNGGGTQHSFLYQLIMEKDERLVLPTTQQLFELSFLQMKVKLEERPPCLILQMPRFGKDYKMYRRIVPSLELDITDVLQNAPRECIICGDLAVFECKECYNQHGAGLNTIAFCEGCKDMSHKHKVRINHKWEAITVPQEYKAIHNEQRTIQQQNPTIPREKMELFAVVCIQTSHYVSFVKCGKGKDAQWIFFDSMADRMGEQSGYNIPEIKLCPDLSKWLSDDYQEEIMRRTDDKELPEHIRRLLCDAYMCMYQSPEVSMVR
;
A
#
# COMPACT_ATOMS: atom_id res chain seq x y z
N VAL A 1 -23.42 -40.76 1.72
CA VAL A 1 -24.75 -40.21 2.07
C VAL A 1 -25.72 -41.36 2.28
N MET A 2 -26.00 -41.67 3.55
CA MET A 2 -27.19 -42.40 4.02
C MET A 2 -27.30 -42.45 5.56
N SER A 3 -26.36 -41.82 6.27
CA SER A 3 -26.53 -41.44 7.68
C SER A 3 -25.92 -40.06 7.90
N ASN A 4 -26.61 -39.26 8.71
CA ASN A 4 -26.10 -38.04 9.31
C ASN A 4 -26.10 -38.32 10.82
N PRO A 5 -24.95 -38.49 11.48
CA PRO A 5 -23.57 -38.21 11.05
C PRO A 5 -22.97 -39.23 10.05
N PRO A 6 -21.90 -38.86 9.31
CA PRO A 6 -21.19 -39.76 8.38
C PRO A 6 -20.52 -40.92 9.13
N LEU A 7 -20.56 -42.12 8.53
CA LEU A 7 -19.89 -43.30 9.07
C LEU A 7 -18.43 -43.37 8.59
N TYR A 8 -17.53 -43.77 9.48
CA TYR A 8 -16.09 -43.86 9.24
C TYR A 8 -15.63 -45.32 9.18
N GLY A 9 -14.65 -45.58 8.33
CA GLY A 9 -14.08 -46.91 8.14
C GLY A 9 -12.90 -46.93 7.19
N VAL A 10 -12.13 -48.02 7.23
CA VAL A 10 -10.94 -48.25 6.41
C VAL A 10 -11.29 -49.18 5.27
N ILE A 11 -10.93 -48.81 4.03
CA ILE A 11 -11.10 -49.71 2.87
C ILE A 11 -10.12 -50.87 3.03
N ARG A 12 -10.65 -52.10 3.15
CA ARG A 12 -9.88 -53.35 3.23
C ARG A 12 -9.89 -54.14 1.93
N TRP A 13 -10.86 -53.87 1.06
CA TRP A 13 -11.01 -54.55 -0.22
C TRP A 13 -11.64 -53.62 -1.26
N MET A 14 -11.22 -53.73 -2.51
CA MET A 14 -11.87 -53.07 -3.66
C MET A 14 -11.96 -54.05 -4.82
N GLY A 15 -13.10 -54.07 -5.50
CA GLY A 15 -13.28 -54.94 -6.65
C GLY A 15 -14.70 -54.90 -7.21
N TYR A 16 -14.98 -55.86 -8.07
CA TYR A 16 -16.29 -56.07 -8.67
C TYR A 16 -16.93 -57.31 -8.05
N LEU A 17 -18.23 -57.24 -7.76
CA LEU A 17 -18.94 -58.38 -7.20
C LEU A 17 -19.54 -59.24 -8.33
N PRO A 18 -19.56 -60.58 -8.20
CA PRO A 18 -20.03 -61.47 -9.27
C PRO A 18 -21.46 -61.21 -9.74
N ASP A 19 -22.34 -60.76 -8.84
CA ASP A 19 -23.79 -60.63 -9.08
C ASP A 19 -24.23 -59.18 -9.34
N GLN A 20 -23.33 -58.29 -9.81
CA GLN A 20 -23.70 -56.90 -10.07
C GLN A 20 -24.58 -56.75 -11.33
N LYS A 21 -25.71 -56.06 -11.17
CA LYS A 21 -26.53 -55.60 -12.30
C LYS A 21 -25.80 -54.49 -13.07
N GLU A 22 -25.89 -54.51 -14.39
CA GLU A 22 -25.28 -53.49 -15.24
C GLU A 22 -25.89 -52.09 -15.00
N PRO A 23 -25.09 -51.01 -15.06
CA PRO A 23 -23.65 -51.00 -15.29
C PRO A 23 -22.85 -51.43 -14.06
N VAL A 24 -21.84 -52.28 -14.27
CA VAL A 24 -20.93 -52.81 -13.23
C VAL A 24 -20.13 -51.65 -12.63
N LYS A 25 -20.19 -51.46 -11.31
CA LYS A 25 -19.49 -50.38 -10.60
C LYS A 25 -18.55 -50.93 -9.54
N PRO A 26 -17.34 -50.36 -9.36
CA PRO A 26 -16.42 -50.82 -8.33
C PRO A 26 -17.04 -50.65 -6.93
N ILE A 27 -16.87 -51.68 -6.10
CA ILE A 27 -17.34 -51.76 -4.71
C ILE A 27 -16.13 -51.67 -3.79
N ALA A 28 -16.29 -50.94 -2.69
CA ALA A 28 -15.36 -50.93 -1.57
C ALA A 28 -15.93 -51.77 -0.42
N GLY A 29 -15.13 -52.69 0.10
CA GLY A 29 -15.32 -53.35 1.39
C GLY A 29 -14.61 -52.54 2.47
N LEU A 30 -15.38 -51.99 3.40
CA LEU A 30 -14.92 -51.14 4.49
C LEU A 30 -14.98 -51.90 5.81
N GLU A 31 -13.91 -51.82 6.59
CA GLU A 31 -13.94 -52.13 8.02
C GLU A 31 -14.30 -50.85 8.77
N MET A 32 -15.49 -50.84 9.37
CA MET A 32 -16.09 -49.69 10.03
C MET A 32 -15.52 -49.52 11.44
N GLU A 33 -15.38 -48.27 11.89
CA GLU A 33 -14.91 -47.97 13.25
C GLU A 33 -15.90 -48.50 14.30
N GLU A 34 -17.19 -48.28 14.05
CA GLU A 34 -18.32 -48.73 14.88
C GLU A 34 -19.05 -49.93 14.27
N GLU A 35 -19.74 -50.71 15.11
CA GLU A 35 -20.60 -51.80 14.65
C GLU A 35 -21.84 -51.27 13.94
N ILE A 36 -22.19 -51.87 12.81
CA ILE A 36 -23.38 -51.53 12.04
C ILE A 36 -24.34 -52.72 12.05
N SER A 37 -25.63 -52.45 12.27
CA SER A 37 -26.67 -53.50 12.33
C SER A 37 -26.74 -54.36 11.06
N ALA A 38 -26.36 -53.81 9.90
CA ALA A 38 -26.28 -54.49 8.61
C ALA A 38 -24.84 -54.94 8.24
N GLY A 39 -23.90 -54.87 9.18
CA GLY A 39 -22.50 -55.22 8.96
C GLY A 39 -22.24 -56.72 9.04
N THR A 40 -21.23 -57.19 8.31
CA THR A 40 -20.74 -58.58 8.37
C THR A 40 -19.36 -58.64 9.05
N ASP A 41 -18.67 -59.79 8.99
CA ASP A 41 -17.30 -59.97 9.48
C ASP A 41 -16.24 -59.88 8.34
N GLY A 42 -16.65 -59.38 7.17
CA GLY A 42 -15.83 -59.29 5.94
C GLY A 42 -16.29 -60.26 4.84
N SER A 43 -17.34 -61.03 5.09
CA SER A 43 -18.04 -61.84 4.08
C SER A 43 -19.07 -61.03 3.28
N PHE A 44 -19.13 -61.26 1.97
CA PHE A 44 -20.22 -60.83 1.09
C PHE A 44 -20.81 -62.06 0.38
N GLY A 45 -22.09 -62.38 0.65
CA GLY A 45 -22.71 -63.60 0.16
C GLY A 45 -21.97 -64.85 0.68
N LYS A 46 -21.49 -65.71 -0.23
CA LYS A 46 -20.69 -66.91 0.09
C LYS A 46 -19.17 -66.67 0.08
N HIS A 47 -18.72 -65.46 -0.24
CA HIS A 47 -17.30 -65.15 -0.41
C HIS A 47 -16.76 -64.34 0.77
N ARG A 48 -15.58 -64.73 1.28
CA ARG A 48 -14.83 -63.94 2.25
C ARG A 48 -13.87 -63.02 1.50
N LEU A 49 -14.08 -61.71 1.60
CA LEU A 49 -13.30 -60.70 0.86
C LEU A 49 -12.20 -60.08 1.73
N PHE A 50 -12.46 -59.95 3.03
CA PHE A 50 -11.47 -59.60 4.06
C PHE A 50 -11.94 -60.18 5.41
N SER A 51 -11.17 -59.98 6.48
CA SER A 51 -11.56 -60.41 7.84
C SER A 51 -11.54 -59.21 8.78
N CYS A 52 -12.57 -59.08 9.60
CA CYS A 52 -12.70 -58.08 10.67
C CYS A 52 -13.66 -58.60 11.76
N PRO A 53 -13.80 -57.91 12.92
CA PRO A 53 -14.77 -58.30 13.93
C PRO A 53 -16.21 -58.34 13.38
N PRO A 54 -17.11 -59.17 13.97
CA PRO A 54 -18.50 -59.24 13.56
C PRO A 54 -19.17 -57.86 13.55
N LYS A 55 -20.06 -57.63 12.58
CA LYS A 55 -20.81 -56.37 12.38
C LYS A 55 -19.96 -55.15 12.00
N LYS A 56 -18.68 -55.31 11.65
CA LYS A 56 -17.81 -54.21 11.24
C LYS A 56 -17.52 -54.14 9.74
N ALA A 57 -17.90 -55.11 8.93
CA ALA A 57 -17.73 -55.01 7.48
C ALA A 57 -18.95 -54.38 6.80
N PHE A 58 -18.72 -53.40 5.93
CA PHE A 58 -19.76 -52.78 5.11
C PHE A 58 -19.32 -52.66 3.65
N PHE A 59 -20.21 -52.96 2.71
CA PHE A 59 -19.92 -52.93 1.28
C PHE A 59 -20.73 -51.84 0.60
N VAL A 60 -20.05 -50.95 -0.13
CA VAL A 60 -20.69 -49.80 -0.78
C VAL A 60 -20.02 -49.50 -2.12
N PRO A 61 -20.74 -48.96 -3.11
CA PRO A 61 -20.11 -48.46 -4.32
C PRO A 61 -19.03 -47.41 -4.03
N LEU A 62 -17.86 -47.55 -4.66
CA LEU A 62 -16.67 -46.75 -4.37
C LEU A 62 -16.93 -45.24 -4.52
N TYR A 63 -17.77 -44.83 -5.47
CA TYR A 63 -18.14 -43.42 -5.67
C TYR A 63 -18.94 -42.82 -4.50
N LYS A 64 -19.47 -43.63 -3.57
CA LYS A 64 -20.11 -43.17 -2.34
C LYS A 64 -19.11 -43.00 -1.18
N CYS A 65 -17.86 -43.43 -1.35
CA CYS A 65 -16.79 -43.19 -0.41
C CYS A 65 -16.15 -41.82 -0.67
N ARG A 66 -15.74 -41.14 0.40
CA ARG A 66 -14.92 -39.94 0.35
C ARG A 66 -13.75 -40.14 1.29
N LYS A 67 -12.55 -39.67 0.90
CA LYS A 67 -11.39 -39.67 1.80
C LYS A 67 -11.75 -38.94 3.10
N ASP A 68 -11.37 -39.54 4.22
CA ASP A 68 -11.60 -38.95 5.53
C ASP A 68 -10.72 -37.70 5.68
N LYS A 69 -11.39 -36.55 5.81
CA LYS A 69 -10.74 -35.24 5.92
C LYS A 69 -9.78 -35.18 7.12
N ARG A 70 -10.03 -35.96 8.19
CA ARG A 70 -9.14 -36.06 9.37
C ARG A 70 -7.73 -36.52 9.01
N PHE A 71 -7.57 -37.30 7.93
CA PHE A 71 -6.29 -37.89 7.54
C PHE A 71 -5.69 -37.26 6.27
N VAL A 72 -6.45 -36.43 5.54
CA VAL A 72 -5.93 -35.69 4.38
C VAL A 72 -4.90 -34.63 4.82
N ASP A 73 -5.05 -34.08 6.03
CA ASP A 73 -4.10 -33.11 6.61
C ASP A 73 -2.78 -33.77 7.05
N ASN A 74 -2.80 -35.03 7.48
CA ASN A 74 -1.59 -35.74 7.92
C ASN A 74 -0.70 -36.19 6.75
N ALA A 75 -1.26 -36.57 5.60
CA ALA A 75 -0.47 -36.95 4.43
C ALA A 75 0.32 -35.76 3.83
N ARG A 76 -0.16 -34.51 4.03
CA ARG A 76 0.53 -33.28 3.59
C ARG A 76 1.58 -32.77 4.58
N ARG A 77 1.56 -33.22 5.84
CA ARG A 77 2.60 -32.89 6.83
C ARG A 77 3.94 -33.56 6.51
N ASN A 78 3.94 -34.71 5.82
CA ASN A 78 5.16 -35.44 5.48
C ASN A 78 5.98 -34.82 4.33
N SER A 79 5.46 -33.80 3.64
CA SER A 79 6.19 -33.09 2.57
C SER A 79 6.99 -31.87 3.04
N GLY A 80 7.05 -31.56 4.35
CA GLY A 80 7.81 -30.41 4.88
C GLY A 80 7.27 -29.03 4.49
N VAL A 81 6.26 -28.95 3.62
CA VAL A 81 5.57 -27.71 3.26
C VAL A 81 4.60 -27.37 4.37
N SER A 82 4.87 -26.28 5.09
CA SER A 82 3.96 -25.73 6.09
C SER A 82 2.61 -25.40 5.44
N ASN A 83 1.56 -26.17 5.77
CA ASN A 83 0.18 -25.91 5.32
C ASN A 83 -0.40 -24.61 5.88
N ASN A 84 0.34 -23.89 6.75
CA ASN A 84 -0.11 -22.67 7.42
C ASN A 84 -0.28 -21.46 6.48
N PHE A 85 0.07 -21.61 5.19
CA PHE A 85 -0.01 -20.53 4.18
C PHE A 85 -0.86 -20.90 2.95
N GLY A 86 -1.54 -22.05 3.00
CA GLY A 86 -2.26 -22.59 1.84
C GLY A 86 -1.36 -23.28 0.83
N SER A 87 -1.97 -23.84 -0.23
CA SER A 87 -1.27 -24.68 -1.22
C SER A 87 -0.68 -23.93 -2.41
N MET A 88 -1.01 -22.64 -2.57
CA MET A 88 -0.54 -21.83 -3.70
C MET A 88 0.85 -21.29 -3.38
N GLU A 89 1.89 -21.82 -4.03
CA GLU A 89 3.27 -21.39 -3.79
C GLU A 89 3.64 -20.15 -4.60
N THR A 90 4.55 -19.34 -4.07
CA THR A 90 5.18 -18.24 -4.79
C THR A 90 6.64 -18.61 -5.05
N PRO A 91 7.03 -18.97 -6.29
CA PRO A 91 8.44 -19.17 -6.61
C PRO A 91 9.19 -17.83 -6.61
N ASP A 92 10.49 -17.88 -6.36
CA ASP A 92 11.34 -16.70 -6.55
C ASP A 92 11.43 -16.38 -8.05
N VAL A 93 11.34 -15.10 -8.40
CA VAL A 93 11.39 -14.62 -9.78
C VAL A 93 12.68 -13.82 -9.97
N LEU A 94 13.60 -14.37 -10.75
CA LEU A 94 14.89 -13.77 -11.06
C LEU A 94 14.77 -12.65 -12.11
N GLY A 95 15.79 -11.81 -12.18
CA GLY A 95 15.91 -10.74 -13.18
C GLY A 95 15.22 -9.44 -12.76
N ASN A 96 14.96 -8.57 -13.73
CA ASN A 96 14.32 -7.27 -13.49
C ASN A 96 12.90 -7.32 -14.04
N ILE A 97 11.92 -7.15 -13.16
CA ILE A 97 10.50 -7.09 -13.53
C ILE A 97 10.01 -5.67 -13.31
N SER A 98 9.66 -5.00 -14.40
CA SER A 98 9.03 -3.68 -14.33
C SER A 98 7.64 -3.78 -13.67
N PRO A 99 7.17 -2.71 -13.01
CA PRO A 99 5.77 -2.62 -12.60
C PRO A 99 4.83 -2.89 -13.78
N PRO A 100 3.60 -3.37 -13.53
CA PRO A 100 2.59 -3.44 -14.58
C PRO A 100 2.43 -2.05 -15.22
N VAL A 101 2.34 -2.02 -16.55
CA VAL A 101 2.04 -0.80 -17.32
C VAL A 101 0.65 -0.28 -16.95
N SER A 102 0.31 0.97 -17.28
CA SER A 102 -1.05 1.49 -17.07
C SER A 102 -2.07 0.55 -17.73
N LEU A 103 -2.74 -0.25 -16.91
CA LEU A 103 -3.71 -1.25 -17.31
C LEU A 103 -5.06 -0.58 -17.53
N ASP A 104 -5.82 -1.02 -18.53
CA ASP A 104 -7.21 -0.61 -18.64
C ASP A 104 -8.07 -1.24 -17.53
N VAL A 105 -9.29 -0.74 -17.35
CA VAL A 105 -10.22 -1.22 -16.30
C VAL A 105 -10.43 -2.74 -16.38
N LYS A 106 -10.61 -3.30 -17.58
CA LYS A 106 -10.91 -4.72 -17.76
C LYS A 106 -9.70 -5.59 -17.41
N GLN A 107 -8.51 -5.15 -17.78
CA GLN A 107 -7.25 -5.83 -17.42
C GLN A 107 -7.04 -5.83 -15.91
N ILE A 108 -7.32 -4.71 -15.23
CA ILE A 108 -7.24 -4.64 -13.77
C ILE A 108 -8.22 -5.62 -13.13
N GLU A 109 -9.48 -5.64 -13.59
CA GLU A 109 -10.50 -6.55 -13.06
C GLU A 109 -10.14 -8.03 -13.25
N GLN A 110 -9.52 -8.39 -14.38
CA GLN A 110 -9.22 -9.79 -14.72
C GLN A 110 -7.90 -10.30 -14.13
N GLU A 111 -6.86 -9.46 -14.11
CA GLU A 111 -5.50 -9.88 -13.79
C GLU A 111 -5.07 -9.51 -12.37
N VAL A 112 -5.52 -8.36 -11.88
CA VAL A 112 -5.06 -7.73 -10.63
C VAL A 112 -6.07 -7.91 -9.50
N CYS A 113 -7.36 -7.76 -9.78
CA CYS A 113 -8.42 -7.85 -8.77
C CYS A 113 -8.81 -9.31 -8.44
N GLY A 114 -9.42 -9.47 -7.27
CA GLY A 114 -9.98 -10.71 -6.76
C GLY A 114 -9.32 -11.21 -5.49
N LYS A 115 -9.82 -12.36 -5.00
CA LYS A 115 -9.22 -13.10 -3.89
C LYS A 115 -7.92 -13.75 -4.33
N GLN A 116 -7.00 -13.97 -3.38
CA GLN A 116 -5.66 -14.52 -3.63
C GLN A 116 -4.85 -13.61 -4.58
N LYS A 117 -4.99 -12.30 -4.41
CA LYS A 117 -4.21 -11.27 -5.10
C LYS A 117 -3.55 -10.35 -4.09
N GLY A 118 -2.37 -9.83 -4.43
CA GLY A 118 -1.53 -9.04 -3.54
C GLY A 118 -0.68 -9.89 -2.59
N ILE A 119 -0.30 -9.31 -1.46
CA ILE A 119 0.59 -9.94 -0.48
C ILE A 119 -0.26 -10.62 0.59
N GLN A 120 -0.06 -11.92 0.82
CA GLN A 120 -0.76 -12.67 1.85
C GLN A 120 -0.25 -12.28 3.24
N GLY A 121 -1.16 -11.82 4.10
CA GLY A 121 -0.82 -11.46 5.48
C GLY A 121 -0.74 -12.66 6.41
N HIS A 122 0.10 -12.57 7.44
CA HIS A 122 0.26 -13.57 8.49
C HIS A 122 0.76 -12.94 9.79
N HIS A 123 0.07 -13.25 10.91
CA HIS A 123 0.44 -12.82 12.27
C HIS A 123 0.85 -11.34 12.38
N ASN A 124 -0.12 -10.42 12.30
CA ASN A 124 0.10 -8.98 12.45
C ASN A 124 1.07 -8.37 11.42
N SER A 125 1.22 -8.96 10.23
CA SER A 125 2.09 -8.44 9.16
C SER A 125 1.49 -7.28 8.35
N CYS A 126 0.25 -6.85 8.59
CA CYS A 126 -0.46 -5.93 7.70
C CYS A 126 0.29 -4.61 7.46
N TYR A 127 1.03 -4.10 8.46
CA TYR A 127 1.90 -2.92 8.32
C TYR A 127 2.96 -3.09 7.23
N LEU A 128 3.51 -4.30 7.10
CA LEU A 128 4.53 -4.65 6.13
C LEU A 128 3.89 -4.93 4.76
N ASP A 129 2.80 -5.71 4.74
CA ASP A 129 2.11 -6.10 3.52
C ASP A 129 1.57 -4.89 2.75
N ALA A 130 0.82 -4.02 3.45
CA ALA A 130 0.20 -2.83 2.85
C ALA A 130 1.24 -1.83 2.34
N THR A 131 2.34 -1.67 3.08
CA THR A 131 3.43 -0.74 2.75
C THR A 131 4.27 -1.26 1.59
N LEU A 132 4.64 -2.55 1.57
CA LEU A 132 5.38 -3.15 0.46
C LEU A 132 4.58 -3.09 -0.85
N LEU A 133 3.27 -3.36 -0.80
CA LEU A 133 2.42 -3.26 -1.99
C LEU A 133 2.35 -1.80 -2.48
N ALA A 134 2.18 -0.84 -1.57
CA ALA A 134 2.19 0.59 -1.89
C ALA A 134 3.51 1.04 -2.54
N MET A 135 4.65 0.60 -2.01
CA MET A 135 5.98 1.00 -2.49
C MET A 135 6.36 0.39 -3.84
N PHE A 136 5.95 -0.84 -4.14
CA PHE A 136 6.59 -1.59 -5.23
C PHE A 136 5.66 -2.07 -6.33
N TYR A 137 4.34 -2.07 -6.16
CA TYR A 137 3.48 -2.78 -7.12
C TYR A 137 3.39 -2.07 -8.47
N PHE A 138 2.98 -0.79 -8.49
CA PHE A 138 2.73 -0.01 -9.71
C PHE A 138 3.69 1.19 -9.92
N THR A 139 4.75 1.28 -9.12
CA THR A 139 5.73 2.39 -9.18
C THR A 139 7.17 1.88 -9.22
N THR A 140 8.04 2.67 -9.82
CA THR A 140 9.49 2.46 -9.91
C THR A 140 10.28 3.35 -8.95
N VAL A 141 9.61 4.21 -8.18
CA VAL A 141 10.28 5.25 -7.36
C VAL A 141 11.24 4.65 -6.34
N PHE A 142 10.94 3.45 -5.85
CA PHE A 142 11.76 2.72 -4.88
C PHE A 142 12.69 1.67 -5.51
N ASP A 143 12.69 1.53 -6.84
CA ASP A 143 13.48 0.50 -7.54
C ASP A 143 14.99 0.71 -7.38
N GLY A 144 15.43 1.95 -7.10
CA GLY A 144 16.82 2.23 -6.74
C GLY A 144 17.33 1.33 -5.61
N ILE A 145 16.47 1.00 -4.64
CA ILE A 145 16.80 0.10 -3.52
C ILE A 145 17.01 -1.35 -4.00
N LEU A 146 16.27 -1.78 -5.02
CA LEU A 146 16.31 -3.15 -5.55
C LEU A 146 17.55 -3.38 -6.44
N TYR A 147 18.07 -2.32 -7.06
CA TYR A 147 19.16 -2.40 -8.03
C TYR A 147 20.50 -1.85 -7.53
N ARG A 148 20.52 -1.12 -6.41
CA ARG A 148 21.76 -0.56 -5.85
C ARG A 148 22.75 -1.69 -5.52
N PRO A 149 23.98 -1.65 -6.07
CA PRO A 149 25.04 -2.59 -5.70
C PRO A 149 25.47 -2.36 -4.25
N LYS A 150 25.98 -3.41 -3.61
CA LYS A 150 26.51 -3.34 -2.26
C LYS A 150 27.73 -2.40 -2.20
N ARG A 151 27.68 -1.44 -1.29
CA ARG A 151 28.75 -0.49 -0.93
C ARG A 151 29.62 -1.10 0.18
N MET A 152 30.81 -0.54 0.39
CA MET A 152 31.77 -1.06 1.38
C MET A 152 31.27 -0.95 2.83
N ASP A 153 30.43 0.04 3.12
CA ASP A 153 29.90 0.29 4.45
C ASP A 153 28.57 -0.44 4.71
N ASP A 154 28.02 -1.18 3.74
CA ASP A 154 26.77 -1.92 3.90
C ASP A 154 26.90 -3.15 4.82
N LEU A 155 25.74 -3.62 5.30
CA LEU A 155 25.64 -4.85 6.09
C LEU A 155 26.17 -6.08 5.32
N ARG A 156 26.67 -7.07 6.05
CA ARG A 156 27.15 -8.32 5.46
C ARG A 156 26.02 -9.02 4.69
N GLU A 157 24.82 -9.04 5.26
CA GLU A 157 23.58 -9.62 4.73
C GLU A 157 22.85 -8.73 3.70
N TYR A 158 23.41 -7.59 3.30
CA TYR A 158 22.73 -6.65 2.38
C TYR A 158 22.19 -7.33 1.10
N ASP A 159 23.00 -8.16 0.45
CA ASP A 159 22.58 -8.85 -0.78
C ASP A 159 21.48 -9.89 -0.53
N GLU A 160 21.49 -10.54 0.64
CA GLU A 160 20.44 -11.48 1.05
C GLU A 160 19.11 -10.76 1.25
N VAL A 161 19.10 -9.63 1.98
CA VAL A 161 17.89 -8.82 2.17
C VAL A 161 17.37 -8.31 0.83
N LYS A 162 18.26 -7.75 0.00
CA LYS A 162 17.92 -7.25 -1.33
C LYS A 162 17.32 -8.36 -2.19
N GLN A 163 17.87 -9.57 -2.15
CA GLN A 163 17.36 -10.72 -2.89
C GLN A 163 15.96 -11.13 -2.41
N VAL A 164 15.73 -11.19 -1.09
CA VAL A 164 14.41 -11.52 -0.53
C VAL A 164 13.36 -10.49 -0.95
N ILE A 165 13.67 -9.20 -0.88
CA ILE A 165 12.74 -8.14 -1.30
C ILE A 165 12.50 -8.23 -2.81
N LYS A 166 13.56 -8.24 -3.62
CA LYS A 166 13.46 -8.19 -5.08
C LYS A 166 12.87 -9.46 -5.67
N GLU A 167 13.53 -10.60 -5.45
CA GLU A 167 13.22 -11.86 -6.13
C GLU A 167 12.12 -12.66 -5.42
N GLY A 168 12.00 -12.49 -4.11
CA GLY A 168 11.00 -13.19 -3.30
C GLY A 168 9.66 -12.47 -3.16
N ILE A 169 9.63 -11.14 -3.26
CA ILE A 169 8.42 -10.34 -3.01
C ILE A 169 8.05 -9.48 -4.23
N VAL A 170 8.90 -8.54 -4.64
CA VAL A 170 8.56 -7.54 -5.65
C VAL A 170 8.36 -8.15 -7.03
N ASN A 171 9.31 -8.96 -7.51
CA ASN A 171 9.22 -9.58 -8.82
C ASN A 171 8.02 -10.55 -8.92
N PRO A 172 7.77 -11.44 -7.95
CA PRO A 172 6.55 -12.27 -7.96
C PRO A 172 5.27 -11.45 -7.87
N LEU A 173 5.24 -10.37 -7.06
CA LEU A 173 4.08 -9.48 -6.99
C LEU A 173 3.78 -8.85 -8.36
N ARG A 174 4.79 -8.29 -9.04
CA ARG A 174 4.63 -7.65 -10.36
C ARG A 174 4.31 -8.65 -11.47
N LYS A 175 4.83 -9.88 -11.39
CA LYS A 175 4.66 -10.90 -12.44
C LYS A 175 3.41 -11.77 -12.27
N HIS A 176 3.06 -12.11 -11.04
CA HIS A 176 2.01 -13.08 -10.71
C HIS A 176 0.84 -12.48 -9.93
N ASN A 177 0.94 -11.20 -9.53
CA ASN A 177 -0.08 -10.49 -8.76
C ASN A 177 -0.38 -11.17 -7.41
N TYR A 178 0.52 -12.01 -6.90
CA TYR A 178 0.37 -12.71 -5.62
C TYR A 178 1.72 -13.05 -4.98
N VAL A 179 1.82 -12.85 -3.66
CA VAL A 179 2.96 -13.25 -2.83
C VAL A 179 2.47 -13.98 -1.60
N ARG A 180 2.92 -15.22 -1.40
CA ARG A 180 2.63 -16.03 -0.21
C ARG A 180 3.38 -15.49 1.01
N ALA A 181 2.76 -15.63 2.19
CA ALA A 181 3.24 -15.06 3.44
C ALA A 181 4.62 -15.56 3.87
N ASP A 182 5.06 -16.75 3.44
CA ASP A 182 6.39 -17.28 3.77
C ASP A 182 7.52 -16.38 3.26
N LYS A 183 7.33 -15.69 2.12
CA LYS A 183 8.31 -14.73 1.58
C LYS A 183 8.44 -13.50 2.48
N VAL A 184 7.31 -12.98 2.94
CA VAL A 184 7.25 -11.86 3.89
C VAL A 184 7.82 -12.27 5.25
N MET A 185 7.56 -13.50 5.71
CA MET A 185 8.13 -14.02 6.96
C MET A 185 9.65 -14.17 6.90
N LYS A 186 10.23 -14.55 5.74
CA LYS A 186 11.67 -14.52 5.54
C LYS A 186 12.24 -13.10 5.69
N LEU A 187 11.57 -12.11 5.10
CA LEU A 187 11.95 -10.71 5.29
C LEU A 187 11.85 -10.31 6.77
N ARG A 188 10.73 -10.59 7.45
CA ARG A 188 10.56 -10.30 8.89
C ARG A 188 11.67 -10.91 9.73
N HIS A 189 12.10 -12.14 9.43
CA HIS A 189 13.19 -12.80 10.14
C HIS A 189 14.52 -12.07 9.96
N LEU A 190 14.83 -11.61 8.74
CA LEU A 190 16.01 -10.79 8.47
C LEU A 190 15.92 -9.43 9.17
N LEU A 191 14.75 -8.79 9.15
CA LEU A 191 14.54 -7.52 9.84
C LEU A 191 14.68 -7.66 11.37
N ASP A 192 14.19 -8.75 11.96
CA ASP A 192 14.31 -9.06 13.39
C ASP A 192 15.77 -9.36 13.79
N LYS A 193 16.51 -10.07 12.93
CA LYS A 193 17.91 -10.40 13.15
C LYS A 193 18.84 -9.18 13.03
N LEU A 194 18.58 -8.31 12.06
CA LEU A 194 19.46 -7.20 11.69
C LEU A 194 19.07 -5.87 12.36
N GLY A 195 17.80 -5.71 12.70
CA GLY A 195 17.26 -4.50 13.30
C GLY A 195 17.33 -4.51 14.83
N ASN A 196 17.27 -3.31 15.41
CA ASN A 196 17.17 -3.12 16.85
C ASN A 196 15.72 -3.08 17.37
N ILE A 197 14.75 -3.42 16.51
CA ILE A 197 13.32 -3.35 16.83
C ILE A 197 12.86 -4.75 17.23
N PRO A 198 12.55 -5.00 18.52
CA PRO A 198 12.09 -6.31 18.96
C PRO A 198 10.70 -6.61 18.43
N GLY A 199 10.35 -7.89 18.30
CA GLY A 199 8.97 -8.32 18.00
C GLY A 199 8.60 -8.23 16.52
N MET A 200 9.58 -8.08 15.62
CA MET A 200 9.33 -8.01 14.18
C MET A 200 8.67 -9.28 13.63
N MET A 201 8.74 -10.41 14.33
CA MET A 201 8.15 -11.69 13.91
C MET A 201 6.69 -11.93 14.34
N SER A 202 6.17 -11.18 15.32
CA SER A 202 4.87 -11.49 15.94
C SER A 202 4.00 -10.28 16.24
N GLU A 203 4.60 -9.10 16.41
CA GLU A 203 3.87 -7.88 16.78
C GLU A 203 3.51 -7.05 15.54
N GLU A 204 2.42 -6.31 15.66
CA GLU A 204 2.13 -5.21 14.73
C GLU A 204 3.12 -4.08 15.01
N LYS A 205 3.68 -3.49 13.95
CA LYS A 205 4.59 -2.35 14.03
C LYS A 205 4.07 -1.18 13.22
N ASP A 206 4.64 -0.01 13.47
CA ASP A 206 4.32 1.17 12.69
C ASP A 206 5.02 1.12 11.30
N PRO A 207 4.34 1.44 10.18
CA PRO A 207 4.98 1.61 8.89
C PRO A 207 6.15 2.59 8.91
N GLU A 208 6.13 3.63 9.75
CA GLU A 208 7.25 4.56 9.93
C GLU A 208 8.48 3.85 10.49
N GLU A 209 8.31 3.04 11.53
CA GLU A 209 9.39 2.24 12.13
C GLU A 209 9.99 1.26 11.11
N PHE A 210 9.12 0.61 10.33
CA PHE A 210 9.54 -0.29 9.26
C PHE A 210 10.32 0.45 8.17
N LEU A 211 9.82 1.58 7.68
CA LEU A 211 10.48 2.36 6.63
C LEU A 211 11.83 2.89 7.12
N ASN A 212 11.92 3.38 8.35
CA ASN A 212 13.18 3.81 8.94
C ASN A 212 14.18 2.65 9.07
N LEU A 213 13.75 1.46 9.51
CA LEU A 213 14.61 0.29 9.59
C LEU A 213 15.11 -0.13 8.19
N LEU A 214 14.20 -0.27 7.22
CA LEU A 214 14.55 -0.71 5.87
C LEU A 214 15.43 0.31 5.15
N LEU A 215 15.02 1.57 5.11
CA LEU A 215 15.66 2.61 4.30
C LEU A 215 16.96 3.12 4.92
N ASN A 216 16.95 3.46 6.22
CA ASN A 216 18.15 4.03 6.86
C ASN A 216 19.16 2.96 7.28
N GLN A 217 18.72 1.90 7.97
CA GLN A 217 19.64 0.98 8.64
C GLN A 217 20.10 -0.16 7.74
N ILE A 218 19.17 -0.74 6.99
CA ILE A 218 19.44 -1.97 6.23
C ILE A 218 19.92 -1.65 4.82
N THR A 219 19.16 -0.84 4.08
CA THR A 219 19.48 -0.54 2.68
C THR A 219 20.34 0.69 2.52
N LYS A 220 20.51 1.51 3.58
CA LYS A 220 21.25 2.77 3.56
C LYS A 220 20.96 3.59 2.31
N ALA A 221 19.67 3.71 1.99
CA ALA A 221 19.23 4.44 0.82
C ALA A 221 19.58 5.94 1.00
N ASP A 222 19.71 6.64 -0.12
CA ASP A 222 19.91 8.08 -0.10
C ASP A 222 18.55 8.75 0.21
N PRO A 223 18.46 9.65 1.23
CA PRO A 223 17.20 10.26 1.65
C PRO A 223 16.50 11.01 0.51
N PHE A 224 15.16 10.92 0.46
CA PHE A 224 14.39 11.59 -0.59
C PHE A 224 14.17 13.07 -0.32
N LEU A 225 14.16 13.47 0.97
CA LEU A 225 13.80 14.82 1.39
C LEU A 225 15.02 15.54 1.96
N HIS A 226 15.30 16.69 1.37
CA HIS A 226 16.30 17.66 1.78
C HIS A 226 15.58 18.92 2.28
N ILE A 227 15.40 19.03 3.60
CA ILE A 227 14.59 20.06 4.23
C ILE A 227 15.49 21.06 4.95
N ARG A 228 15.43 22.32 4.55
CA ARG A 228 16.16 23.42 5.19
C ARG A 228 15.23 24.23 6.09
N SER A 229 15.71 24.59 7.28
CA SER A 229 15.00 25.54 8.15
C SER A 229 15.47 26.96 7.89
N ASP A 230 14.52 27.89 7.85
CA ASP A 230 14.79 29.32 7.67
C ASP A 230 15.53 29.93 8.89
N ASN A 231 15.46 29.28 10.06
CA ASN A 231 16.07 29.77 11.30
C ASN A 231 17.59 29.49 11.39
N GLY A 232 18.24 29.13 10.28
CA GLY A 232 19.69 28.86 10.24
C GLY A 232 20.10 27.49 10.77
N GLY A 233 19.16 26.54 10.89
CA GLY A 233 19.48 25.13 11.11
C GLY A 233 20.06 24.49 9.84
N GLY A 234 20.95 23.52 10.01
CA GLY A 234 21.46 22.71 8.88
C GLY A 234 20.35 21.94 8.17
N THR A 235 20.65 21.44 6.97
CA THR A 235 19.73 20.62 6.17
C THR A 235 19.42 19.31 6.90
N GLN A 236 18.13 19.02 7.07
CA GLN A 236 17.65 17.74 7.58
C GLN A 236 17.40 16.80 6.41
N HIS A 237 17.86 15.56 6.56
CA HIS A 237 17.72 14.51 5.57
C HIS A 237 16.73 13.47 6.10
N SER A 238 15.68 13.17 5.34
CA SER A 238 14.65 12.20 5.76
C SER A 238 13.97 11.51 4.58
N PHE A 239 13.27 10.42 4.86
CA PHE A 239 12.44 9.72 3.88
C PHE A 239 10.96 10.08 3.98
N LEU A 240 10.54 10.55 5.15
CA LEU A 240 9.16 10.87 5.49
C LEU A 240 9.09 12.28 6.05
N TYR A 241 7.99 12.97 5.74
CA TYR A 241 7.64 14.23 6.37
C TYR A 241 6.39 14.05 7.22
N GLN A 242 6.53 14.21 8.54
CA GLN A 242 5.39 14.28 9.44
C GLN A 242 4.72 15.64 9.32
N LEU A 243 3.42 15.64 9.03
CA LEU A 243 2.61 16.86 9.08
C LEU A 243 2.49 17.29 10.55
N ILE A 244 3.10 18.43 10.88
CA ILE A 244 3.10 19.03 12.22
C ILE A 244 2.59 20.46 12.07
N MET A 245 1.43 20.72 12.66
CA MET A 245 0.86 22.06 12.74
C MET A 245 -0.06 22.20 13.95
N GLU A 246 -0.36 23.44 14.31
CA GLU A 246 -1.54 23.76 15.10
C GLU A 246 -2.80 23.53 14.26
N LYS A 247 -3.83 22.93 14.89
CA LYS A 247 -5.10 22.66 14.23
C LYS A 247 -5.81 23.96 13.89
N ASP A 248 -6.16 24.14 12.62
CA ASP A 248 -7.00 25.25 12.18
C ASP A 248 -8.47 24.80 12.21
N GLU A 249 -9.23 25.26 13.21
CA GLU A 249 -10.63 24.89 13.39
C GLU A 249 -11.54 25.34 12.22
N ARG A 250 -11.06 26.21 11.33
CA ARG A 250 -11.79 26.60 10.12
C ARG A 250 -11.73 25.52 9.03
N LEU A 251 -10.73 24.64 9.07
CA LEU A 251 -10.56 23.54 8.13
C LEU A 251 -11.37 22.31 8.57
N VAL A 252 -12.60 22.21 8.08
CA VAL A 252 -13.51 21.08 8.40
C VAL A 252 -13.14 19.82 7.60
N LEU A 253 -12.78 20.00 6.33
CA LEU A 253 -12.37 18.94 5.40
C LEU A 253 -11.08 19.38 4.69
N PRO A 254 -9.93 19.36 5.38
CA PRO A 254 -8.68 19.79 4.76
C PRO A 254 -8.21 18.82 3.67
N THR A 255 -7.57 19.35 2.65
CA THR A 255 -6.81 18.56 1.69
C THR A 255 -5.38 18.34 2.18
N THR A 256 -4.69 17.32 1.66
CA THR A 256 -3.26 17.15 1.94
C THR A 256 -2.43 18.33 1.44
N GLN A 257 -2.82 19.00 0.34
CA GLN A 257 -2.18 20.25 -0.10
C GLN A 257 -2.24 21.32 0.99
N GLN A 258 -3.42 21.58 1.56
CA GLN A 258 -3.59 22.60 2.59
C GLN A 258 -2.79 22.29 3.85
N LEU A 259 -2.81 21.03 4.31
CA LEU A 259 -2.04 20.62 5.48
C LEU A 259 -0.54 20.68 5.22
N PHE A 260 -0.08 20.23 4.05
CA PHE A 260 1.32 20.29 3.65
C PHE A 260 1.86 21.72 3.66
N GLU A 261 1.14 22.64 3.00
CA GLU A 261 1.48 24.06 2.98
C GLU A 261 1.47 24.70 4.37
N LEU A 262 0.45 24.41 5.18
CA LEU A 262 0.33 24.93 6.54
C LEU A 262 1.47 24.43 7.44
N SER A 263 1.85 23.15 7.30
CA SER A 263 2.99 22.54 8.01
C SER A 263 4.28 23.29 7.69
N PHE A 264 4.58 23.48 6.40
CA PHE A 264 5.80 24.15 5.94
C PHE A 264 5.85 25.61 6.37
N LEU A 265 4.71 26.31 6.33
CA LEU A 265 4.58 27.69 6.76
C LEU A 265 4.87 27.84 8.26
N GLN A 266 4.22 27.04 9.11
CA GLN A 266 4.36 27.14 10.57
C GLN A 266 5.73 26.69 11.05
N MET A 267 6.27 25.62 10.45
CA MET A 267 7.61 25.10 10.77
C MET A 267 8.75 25.94 10.18
N LYS A 268 8.45 26.87 9.26
CA LYS A 268 9.42 27.72 8.56
C LYS A 268 10.54 26.89 7.93
N VAL A 269 10.12 25.93 7.11
CA VAL A 269 11.00 25.05 6.36
C VAL A 269 10.72 25.14 4.86
N LYS A 270 11.73 24.79 4.05
CA LYS A 270 11.65 24.70 2.60
C LYS A 270 12.33 23.42 2.11
N LEU A 271 11.91 22.92 0.96
CA LEU A 271 12.60 21.87 0.22
C LEU A 271 13.76 22.47 -0.57
N GLU A 272 14.96 21.91 -0.43
CA GLU A 272 16.14 22.38 -1.18
C GLU A 272 16.03 22.05 -2.67
N GLU A 273 15.49 20.88 -2.97
CA GLU A 273 15.32 20.34 -4.32
C GLU A 273 14.01 19.56 -4.45
N ARG A 274 13.65 19.23 -5.70
CA ARG A 274 12.48 18.40 -6.00
C ARG A 274 12.73 16.96 -5.58
N PRO A 275 11.97 16.40 -4.62
CA PRO A 275 12.18 15.02 -4.20
C PRO A 275 11.64 14.03 -5.25
N PRO A 276 12.28 12.88 -5.45
CA PRO A 276 11.74 11.84 -6.33
C PRO A 276 10.47 11.20 -5.75
N CYS A 277 10.42 11.10 -4.41
CA CYS A 277 9.30 10.60 -3.63
C CYS A 277 9.04 11.52 -2.44
N LEU A 278 7.77 11.79 -2.15
CA LEU A 278 7.36 12.50 -0.94
C LEU A 278 6.36 11.64 -0.19
N ILE A 279 6.76 11.15 0.99
CA ILE A 279 5.89 10.38 1.89
C ILE A 279 5.42 11.33 2.99
N LEU A 280 4.12 11.66 2.97
CA LEU A 280 3.48 12.50 3.98
C LEU A 280 2.81 11.62 5.02
N GLN A 281 3.22 11.76 6.28
CA GLN A 281 2.54 11.12 7.40
C GLN A 281 1.47 12.07 7.95
N MET A 282 0.24 11.56 8.06
CA MET A 282 -0.92 12.36 8.46
C MET A 282 -0.80 12.81 9.92
N PRO A 283 -1.40 13.95 10.31
CA PRO A 283 -1.30 14.49 11.66
C PRO A 283 -2.13 13.67 12.65
N ARG A 284 -1.55 12.56 13.10
CA ARG A 284 -2.11 11.62 14.08
C ARG A 284 -1.19 11.54 15.29
N PHE A 285 -1.77 11.33 16.47
CA PHE A 285 -1.01 11.14 17.71
C PHE A 285 -1.50 9.87 18.41
N GLY A 286 -0.68 8.82 18.40
CA GLY A 286 -1.08 7.51 18.91
C GLY A 286 -2.24 6.88 18.10
N LYS A 287 -2.93 5.92 18.71
CA LYS A 287 -3.99 5.15 18.03
C LYS A 287 -5.34 5.89 17.99
N ASP A 288 -5.60 6.73 18.97
CA ASP A 288 -6.94 7.28 19.21
C ASP A 288 -7.11 8.71 18.70
N TYR A 289 -6.02 9.48 18.55
CA TYR A 289 -6.12 10.89 18.17
C TYR A 289 -5.80 11.13 16.70
N LYS A 290 -6.81 11.61 15.98
CA LYS A 290 -6.72 12.16 14.61
C LYS A 290 -6.99 13.66 14.69
N MET A 291 -6.06 14.49 14.21
CA MET A 291 -6.23 15.96 14.27
C MET A 291 -7.47 16.44 13.50
N TYR A 292 -7.73 15.81 12.35
CA TYR A 292 -8.93 16.05 11.54
C TYR A 292 -9.71 14.75 11.36
N ARG A 293 -11.03 14.83 11.42
CA ARG A 293 -11.93 13.66 11.24
C ARG A 293 -11.83 13.07 9.83
N ARG A 294 -11.72 13.94 8.83
CA ARG A 294 -11.59 13.60 7.42
C ARG A 294 -10.47 14.44 6.81
N ILE A 295 -9.65 13.82 5.97
CA ILE A 295 -8.65 14.50 5.15
C ILE A 295 -8.84 14.01 3.72
N VAL A 296 -8.81 14.91 2.75
CA VAL A 296 -8.90 14.57 1.32
C VAL A 296 -7.48 14.49 0.75
N PRO A 297 -6.97 13.29 0.38
CA PRO A 297 -5.72 13.18 -0.35
C PRO A 297 -5.82 13.92 -1.69
N SER A 298 -5.03 14.97 -1.88
CA SER A 298 -4.89 15.66 -3.14
C SER A 298 -4.30 14.71 -4.19
N LEU A 299 -4.96 14.58 -5.35
CA LEU A 299 -4.45 13.73 -6.44
C LEU A 299 -3.13 14.24 -7.03
N GLU A 300 -2.97 15.57 -7.03
CA GLU A 300 -1.74 16.27 -7.37
C GLU A 300 -1.36 17.17 -6.19
N LEU A 301 -0.09 17.14 -5.79
CA LEU A 301 0.47 18.01 -4.76
C LEU A 301 1.41 19.00 -5.42
N ASP A 302 1.15 20.28 -5.26
CA ASP A 302 2.00 21.33 -5.77
C ASP A 302 3.05 21.74 -4.74
N ILE A 303 4.31 21.63 -5.12
CA ILE A 303 5.45 21.88 -4.24
C ILE A 303 6.21 23.16 -4.60
N THR A 304 5.76 23.93 -5.62
CA THR A 304 6.47 25.14 -6.08
C THR A 304 6.77 26.11 -4.95
N ASP A 305 5.77 26.42 -4.12
CA ASP A 305 5.89 27.48 -3.13
C ASP A 305 6.66 27.07 -1.87
N VAL A 306 6.90 25.76 -1.69
CA VAL A 306 7.74 25.21 -0.62
C VAL A 306 9.17 24.94 -1.06
N LEU A 307 9.47 24.99 -2.36
CA LEU A 307 10.83 24.88 -2.89
C LEU A 307 11.61 26.18 -2.65
N GLN A 308 12.89 26.04 -2.28
CA GLN A 308 13.77 27.16 -1.99
C GLN A 308 14.11 27.99 -3.24
N ASN A 309 14.37 27.31 -4.36
CA ASN A 309 14.91 27.92 -5.58
C ASN A 309 13.93 27.88 -6.77
N ALA A 310 12.65 27.60 -6.54
CA ALA A 310 11.66 27.55 -7.61
C ALA A 310 11.18 28.95 -7.99
N PRO A 311 11.04 29.27 -9.30
CA PRO A 311 10.39 30.49 -9.73
C PRO A 311 8.91 30.46 -9.30
N ARG A 312 8.41 31.60 -8.82
CA ARG A 312 7.03 31.73 -8.33
C ARG A 312 6.34 32.88 -9.02
N GLU A 313 5.02 32.77 -9.16
CA GLU A 313 4.18 33.78 -9.77
C GLU A 313 3.75 34.83 -8.74
N CYS A 314 3.81 36.10 -9.12
CA CYS A 314 3.29 37.20 -8.32
C CYS A 314 1.77 37.14 -8.30
N ILE A 315 1.18 36.98 -7.12
CA ILE A 315 -0.28 36.83 -6.96
C ILE A 315 -1.10 38.01 -7.51
N ILE A 316 -0.51 39.19 -7.62
CA ILE A 316 -1.22 40.41 -8.04
C ILE A 316 -1.21 40.60 -9.56
N CYS A 317 -0.07 40.36 -10.23
CA CYS A 317 0.10 40.70 -11.65
C CYS A 317 0.46 39.52 -12.54
N GLY A 318 0.73 38.34 -11.98
CA GLY A 318 1.14 37.14 -12.74
C GLY A 318 2.60 37.17 -13.24
N ASP A 319 3.38 38.18 -12.86
CA ASP A 319 4.79 38.33 -13.24
C ASP A 319 5.71 37.55 -12.27
N LEU A 320 7.01 37.48 -12.56
CA LEU A 320 7.98 36.79 -11.71
C LEU A 320 8.06 37.42 -10.31
N ALA A 321 7.75 36.62 -9.29
CA ALA A 321 7.93 36.99 -7.91
C ALA A 321 9.40 36.92 -7.49
N VAL A 322 9.82 37.92 -6.73
CA VAL A 322 11.18 38.01 -6.15
C VAL A 322 11.16 38.22 -4.64
N PHE A 323 9.97 38.36 -4.05
CA PHE A 323 9.75 38.46 -2.61
C PHE A 323 8.64 37.53 -2.17
N GLU A 324 8.76 36.95 -0.98
CA GLU A 324 7.68 36.26 -0.28
C GLU A 324 7.38 36.93 1.07
N CYS A 325 6.12 36.92 1.48
CA CYS A 325 5.71 37.42 2.79
C CYS A 325 4.80 36.42 3.48
N LYS A 326 5.35 35.62 4.40
CA LYS A 326 4.62 34.58 5.14
C LYS A 326 3.44 35.14 5.95
N GLU A 327 3.54 36.39 6.43
CA GLU A 327 2.46 37.08 7.15
C GLU A 327 1.29 37.49 6.24
N CYS A 328 1.46 37.47 4.91
CA CYS A 328 0.38 37.66 3.95
C CYS A 328 -0.45 36.39 3.69
N TYR A 329 -0.16 35.27 4.36
CA TYR A 329 -0.96 34.05 4.23
C TYR A 329 -2.43 34.32 4.58
N ASN A 330 -3.35 33.85 3.73
CA ASN A 330 -4.80 34.13 3.80
C ASN A 330 -5.22 35.60 3.58
N GLN A 331 -4.32 36.50 3.12
CA GLN A 331 -4.70 37.89 2.78
C GLN A 331 -5.17 38.06 1.34
N HIS A 332 -4.63 37.26 0.40
CA HIS A 332 -4.89 37.35 -1.04
C HIS A 332 -5.56 36.08 -1.60
N GLY A 333 -6.06 35.21 -0.73
CA GLY A 333 -6.60 33.89 -1.06
C GLY A 333 -6.01 32.82 -0.15
N ALA A 334 -6.46 31.58 -0.32
CA ALA A 334 -5.93 30.44 0.41
C ALA A 334 -4.66 29.90 -0.28
N GLY A 335 -3.70 29.45 0.53
CA GLY A 335 -2.53 28.72 0.07
C GLY A 335 -1.26 29.55 -0.10
N LEU A 336 -0.12 28.86 -0.22
CA LEU A 336 1.22 29.49 -0.29
C LEU A 336 1.50 30.19 -1.62
N ASN A 337 0.79 29.86 -2.69
CA ASN A 337 0.88 30.58 -3.96
C ASN A 337 0.44 32.06 -3.82
N THR A 338 -0.23 32.43 -2.73
CA THR A 338 -0.75 33.79 -2.50
C THR A 338 0.19 34.72 -1.74
N ILE A 339 1.38 34.24 -1.35
CA ILE A 339 2.35 35.01 -0.55
C ILE A 339 3.55 35.54 -1.34
N ALA A 340 3.59 35.32 -2.66
CA ALA A 340 4.69 35.70 -3.53
C ALA A 340 4.37 36.98 -4.33
N PHE A 341 5.34 37.89 -4.41
CA PHE A 341 5.19 39.22 -5.02
C PHE A 341 6.40 39.61 -5.87
N CYS A 342 6.14 40.30 -6.99
CA CYS A 342 7.17 41.12 -7.64
C CYS A 342 7.44 42.39 -6.81
N GLU A 343 8.51 43.11 -7.11
CA GLU A 343 8.95 44.29 -6.34
C GLU A 343 7.85 45.37 -6.21
N GLY A 344 7.25 45.77 -7.33
CA GLY A 344 6.19 46.79 -7.32
C GLY A 344 4.92 46.36 -6.59
N CYS A 345 4.52 45.09 -6.75
CA CYS A 345 3.33 44.55 -6.09
C CYS A 345 3.54 44.34 -4.59
N LYS A 346 4.77 44.02 -4.17
CA LYS A 346 5.14 43.99 -2.75
C LYS A 346 4.93 45.38 -2.14
N ASP A 347 5.50 46.42 -2.72
CA ASP A 347 5.38 47.79 -2.18
C ASP A 347 3.93 48.26 -2.12
N MET A 348 3.14 47.97 -3.15
CA MET A 348 1.73 48.30 -3.16
C MET A 348 0.94 47.55 -2.07
N SER A 349 1.15 46.23 -1.95
CA SER A 349 0.39 45.38 -1.02
C SER A 349 0.68 45.72 0.43
N HIS A 350 1.92 46.14 0.74
CA HIS A 350 2.39 46.48 2.08
C HIS A 350 2.21 47.97 2.45
N LYS A 351 1.58 48.80 1.60
CA LYS A 351 1.10 50.13 2.01
C LYS A 351 -0.20 50.07 2.82
N HIS A 352 -0.90 48.93 2.80
CA HIS A 352 -2.15 48.75 3.51
C HIS A 352 -1.92 48.75 5.04
N LYS A 353 -2.81 49.42 5.79
CA LYS A 353 -2.67 49.60 7.25
C LYS A 353 -2.45 48.29 8.03
N VAL A 354 -3.07 47.20 7.58
CA VAL A 354 -2.95 45.87 8.20
C VAL A 354 -1.60 45.21 7.91
N ARG A 355 -0.98 45.52 6.76
CA ARG A 355 0.19 44.80 6.24
C ARG A 355 1.49 45.59 6.26
N ILE A 356 1.45 46.84 6.70
CA ILE A 356 2.61 47.75 6.70
C ILE A 356 3.78 47.25 7.54
N ASN A 357 3.50 46.45 8.57
CA ASN A 357 4.50 45.91 9.47
C ASN A 357 4.91 44.47 9.14
N HIS A 358 4.37 43.88 8.07
CA HIS A 358 4.74 42.51 7.70
C HIS A 358 6.19 42.43 7.26
N LYS A 359 6.85 41.33 7.61
CA LYS A 359 8.20 41.02 7.13
C LYS A 359 8.15 40.22 5.83
N TRP A 360 8.93 40.67 4.87
CA TRP A 360 9.13 40.00 3.58
C TRP A 360 10.58 39.55 3.43
N GLU A 361 10.76 38.47 2.69
CA GLU A 361 12.05 37.82 2.43
C GLU A 361 12.26 37.73 0.91
N ALA A 362 13.51 37.79 0.46
CA ALA A 362 13.82 37.64 -0.95
C ALA A 362 13.71 36.17 -1.37
N ILE A 363 13.05 35.90 -2.50
CA ILE A 363 13.00 34.57 -3.11
C ILE A 363 14.29 34.37 -3.91
N THR A 364 14.93 33.22 -3.72
CA THR A 364 16.07 32.83 -4.55
C THR A 364 15.56 32.30 -5.88
N VAL A 365 15.83 33.02 -6.97
CA VAL A 365 15.46 32.60 -8.33
C VAL A 365 16.73 32.54 -9.17
N PRO A 366 17.00 31.42 -9.88
CA PRO A 366 18.16 31.27 -10.74
C PRO A 366 18.32 32.42 -11.74
N GLN A 367 19.53 32.97 -11.86
CA GLN A 367 19.81 34.12 -12.74
C GLN A 367 19.52 33.81 -14.20
N GLU A 368 19.82 32.58 -14.65
CA GLU A 368 19.51 32.09 -15.99
C GLU A 368 18.02 32.15 -16.30
N TYR A 369 17.18 31.69 -15.35
CA TYR A 369 15.73 31.75 -15.50
C TYR A 369 15.23 33.20 -15.57
N LYS A 370 15.75 34.10 -14.73
CA LYS A 370 15.41 35.54 -14.79
C LYS A 370 15.71 36.14 -16.16
N ALA A 371 16.86 35.82 -16.75
CA ALA A 371 17.25 36.33 -18.06
C ALA A 371 16.29 35.84 -19.17
N ILE A 372 16.02 34.53 -19.21
CA ILE A 372 15.09 33.92 -20.18
C ILE A 372 13.68 34.50 -20.02
N HIS A 373 13.20 34.63 -18.79
CA HIS A 373 11.87 35.18 -18.50
C HIS A 373 11.74 36.63 -19.00
N ASN A 374 12.74 37.46 -18.76
CA ASN A 374 12.73 38.87 -19.22
C ASN A 374 12.79 38.98 -20.75
N GLU A 375 13.55 38.11 -21.40
CA GLU A 375 13.59 38.04 -22.87
C GLU A 375 12.23 37.64 -23.45
N GLN A 376 11.63 36.55 -22.92
CA GLN A 376 10.30 36.08 -23.35
C GLN A 376 9.22 37.13 -23.13
N ARG A 377 9.25 37.82 -21.99
CA ARG A 377 8.32 38.91 -21.69
C ARG A 377 8.42 40.04 -22.71
N THR A 378 9.63 40.40 -23.11
CA THR A 378 9.89 41.45 -24.09
C THR A 378 9.36 41.05 -25.47
N ILE A 379 9.58 39.80 -25.88
CA ILE A 379 9.14 39.27 -27.18
C ILE A 379 7.61 39.15 -27.24
N GLN A 380 7.00 38.58 -26.20
CA GLN A 380 5.56 38.27 -26.20
C GLN A 380 4.69 39.44 -25.76
N GLN A 381 5.28 40.52 -25.20
CA GLN A 381 4.59 41.68 -24.62
C GLN A 381 3.53 41.31 -23.56
N GLN A 382 3.67 40.14 -22.94
CA GLN A 382 2.83 39.62 -21.87
C GLN A 382 3.70 38.88 -20.86
N ASN A 383 3.18 38.65 -19.65
CA ASN A 383 3.90 37.88 -18.65
C ASN A 383 3.99 36.40 -19.09
N PRO A 384 5.19 35.83 -19.22
CA PRO A 384 5.35 34.41 -19.51
C PRO A 384 4.73 33.55 -18.41
N THR A 385 4.23 32.37 -18.77
CA THR A 385 3.74 31.40 -17.79
C THR A 385 4.90 30.88 -16.95
N ILE A 386 4.73 30.93 -15.63
CA ILE A 386 5.71 30.41 -14.68
C ILE A 386 5.40 28.93 -14.40
N PRO A 387 6.37 28.02 -14.53
CA PRO A 387 6.14 26.59 -14.35
C PRO A 387 5.80 26.27 -12.89
N ARG A 388 4.94 25.27 -12.72
CA ARG A 388 4.52 24.73 -11.43
C ARG A 388 5.05 23.31 -11.28
N GLU A 389 5.63 23.00 -10.13
CA GLU A 389 6.22 21.72 -9.80
C GLU A 389 5.18 20.90 -9.05
N LYS A 390 4.66 19.86 -9.70
CA LYS A 390 3.61 19.00 -9.15
C LYS A 390 4.10 17.57 -8.97
N MET A 391 3.63 16.94 -7.91
CA MET A 391 3.81 15.51 -7.63
C MET A 391 2.47 14.80 -7.70
N GLU A 392 2.47 13.56 -8.17
CA GLU A 392 1.27 12.74 -8.33
C GLU A 392 1.11 11.79 -7.14
N LEU A 393 -0.08 11.75 -6.54
CA LEU A 393 -0.43 10.75 -5.54
C LEU A 393 -0.51 9.37 -6.21
N PHE A 394 0.25 8.40 -5.71
CA PHE A 394 0.24 7.03 -6.25
C PHE A 394 -0.15 5.96 -5.22
N ALA A 395 -0.05 6.25 -3.92
CA ALA A 395 -0.50 5.33 -2.89
C ALA A 395 -0.93 6.04 -1.60
N VAL A 396 -1.89 5.43 -0.89
CA VAL A 396 -2.31 5.84 0.45
C VAL A 396 -2.38 4.61 1.35
N VAL A 397 -1.58 4.58 2.41
CA VAL A 397 -1.68 3.56 3.47
C VAL A 397 -2.67 4.07 4.51
N CYS A 398 -3.63 3.24 4.89
CA CYS A 398 -4.68 3.60 5.84
C CYS A 398 -4.69 2.66 7.05
N ILE A 399 -5.02 3.18 8.22
CA ILE A 399 -5.27 2.43 9.46
C ILE A 399 -6.50 2.96 10.18
N GLN A 400 -7.43 2.04 10.48
CA GLN A 400 -8.60 2.35 11.30
C GLN A 400 -8.30 2.19 12.79
N THR A 401 -7.85 1.01 13.22
CA THR A 401 -7.52 0.70 14.63
C THR A 401 -6.17 -0.01 14.75
N SER A 402 -6.04 -1.17 14.10
CA SER A 402 -4.87 -2.07 14.19
C SER A 402 -4.69 -2.92 12.93
N HIS A 403 -5.22 -2.43 11.80
CA HIS A 403 -5.15 -3.16 10.54
C HIS A 403 -4.90 -2.19 9.41
N TYR A 404 -3.69 -2.30 8.86
CA TYR A 404 -3.25 -1.50 7.72
C TYR A 404 -3.78 -2.09 6.42
N VAL A 405 -4.28 -1.20 5.57
CA VAL A 405 -4.74 -1.47 4.20
C VAL A 405 -4.12 -0.41 3.29
N SER A 406 -4.08 -0.64 1.98
CA SER A 406 -3.56 0.37 1.06
C SER A 406 -4.45 0.59 -0.15
N PHE A 407 -4.46 1.84 -0.61
CA PHE A 407 -4.98 2.27 -1.90
C PHE A 407 -3.81 2.53 -2.82
N VAL A 408 -3.80 1.96 -4.01
CA VAL A 408 -2.67 2.10 -4.96
C VAL A 408 -3.20 2.42 -6.34
N LYS A 409 -2.54 3.38 -7.00
CA LYS A 409 -2.83 3.82 -8.35
C LYS A 409 -2.21 2.88 -9.37
N CYS A 410 -3.02 2.34 -10.27
CA CYS A 410 -2.63 1.34 -11.27
C CYS A 410 -2.05 1.97 -12.54
N GLY A 411 -1.11 2.90 -12.40
CA GLY A 411 -0.46 3.57 -13.52
C GLY A 411 -0.24 5.06 -13.30
N LYS A 412 0.18 5.74 -14.36
CA LYS A 412 0.46 7.18 -14.36
C LYS A 412 -0.68 7.96 -14.99
N GLY A 413 -0.85 9.20 -14.56
CA GLY A 413 -1.79 10.15 -15.14
C GLY A 413 -3.14 10.17 -14.44
N LYS A 414 -3.96 11.15 -14.81
CA LYS A 414 -5.24 11.44 -14.14
C LYS A 414 -6.29 10.33 -14.30
N ASP A 415 -6.23 9.61 -15.42
CA ASP A 415 -7.20 8.57 -15.78
C ASP A 415 -6.86 7.18 -15.22
N ALA A 416 -5.68 7.03 -14.60
CA ALA A 416 -5.27 5.75 -14.04
C ALA A 416 -6.19 5.37 -12.86
N GLN A 417 -6.58 4.11 -12.86
CA GLN A 417 -7.54 3.56 -11.90
C GLN A 417 -6.88 3.28 -10.55
N TRP A 418 -7.71 3.10 -9.53
CA TRP A 418 -7.26 2.78 -8.19
C TRP A 418 -7.70 1.40 -7.76
N ILE A 419 -6.87 0.75 -6.96
CA ILE A 419 -7.22 -0.48 -6.26
C ILE A 419 -7.16 -0.29 -4.75
N PHE A 420 -8.00 -1.03 -4.05
CA PHE A 420 -7.94 -1.25 -2.61
C PHE A 420 -7.34 -2.63 -2.34
N PHE A 421 -6.43 -2.71 -1.39
CA PHE A 421 -5.77 -3.94 -0.98
C PHE A 421 -5.91 -4.19 0.52
N ASP A 422 -6.30 -5.42 0.85
CA ASP A 422 -6.33 -5.95 2.21
C ASP A 422 -5.61 -7.30 2.26
N SER A 423 -4.54 -7.40 3.06
CA SER A 423 -3.72 -8.62 3.18
C SER A 423 -4.40 -9.73 3.98
N MET A 424 -5.45 -9.42 4.74
CA MET A 424 -6.18 -10.34 5.61
C MET A 424 -7.71 -10.23 5.42
N ALA A 425 -8.15 -10.01 4.18
CA ALA A 425 -9.56 -9.81 3.82
C ALA A 425 -10.49 -10.98 4.18
N ASP A 426 -9.97 -12.21 4.14
CA ASP A 426 -10.71 -13.44 4.45
C ASP A 426 -9.76 -14.47 5.10
N ARG A 427 -10.30 -15.53 5.69
CA ARG A 427 -9.53 -16.59 6.35
C ARG A 427 -10.07 -17.97 6.04
N MET A 428 -9.19 -18.88 5.65
CA MET A 428 -9.50 -20.29 5.45
C MET A 428 -9.05 -21.10 6.66
N GLY A 429 -10.00 -21.76 7.32
CA GLY A 429 -9.76 -22.61 8.49
C GLY A 429 -9.63 -21.81 9.80
N GLU A 430 -9.61 -22.53 10.91
CA GLU A 430 -9.56 -21.95 12.26
C GLU A 430 -8.10 -21.83 12.73
N GLN A 431 -7.66 -22.66 13.69
CA GLN A 431 -6.37 -22.50 14.38
C GLN A 431 -5.16 -22.73 13.47
N SER A 432 -5.20 -23.70 12.55
CA SER A 432 -4.17 -23.94 11.51
C SER A 432 -4.54 -23.33 10.16
N GLY A 433 -5.40 -22.30 10.18
CA GLY A 433 -5.85 -21.61 8.98
C GLY A 433 -4.84 -20.62 8.42
N TYR A 434 -5.15 -20.07 7.25
CA TYR A 434 -4.35 -19.05 6.59
C TYR A 434 -5.24 -17.91 6.07
N ASN A 435 -4.69 -16.71 6.00
CA ASN A 435 -5.40 -15.55 5.47
C ASN A 435 -5.42 -15.58 3.94
N ILE A 436 -6.46 -15.03 3.34
CA ILE A 436 -6.58 -14.79 1.91
C ILE A 436 -6.54 -13.28 1.68
N PRO A 437 -5.54 -12.76 0.96
CA PRO A 437 -5.53 -11.37 0.57
C PRO A 437 -6.52 -11.11 -0.57
N GLU A 438 -7.00 -9.88 -0.67
CA GLU A 438 -7.94 -9.46 -1.70
C GLU A 438 -7.56 -8.08 -2.25
N ILE A 439 -7.68 -7.94 -3.57
CA ILE A 439 -7.59 -6.65 -4.27
C ILE A 439 -8.93 -6.34 -4.92
N LYS A 440 -9.47 -5.13 -4.67
CA LYS A 440 -10.72 -4.63 -5.25
C LYS A 440 -10.48 -3.38 -6.09
N LEU A 441 -11.18 -3.25 -7.21
CA LEU A 441 -11.16 -2.03 -8.02
C LEU A 441 -11.95 -0.91 -7.31
N CYS A 442 -11.43 0.32 -7.39
CA CYS A 442 -12.03 1.54 -6.86
C CYS A 442 -12.13 2.59 -7.99
N PRO A 443 -13.06 2.43 -8.95
CA PRO A 443 -13.07 3.24 -10.18
C PRO A 443 -13.41 4.70 -9.92
N ASP A 444 -14.28 4.97 -8.94
CA ASP A 444 -14.74 6.32 -8.63
C ASP A 444 -13.80 7.08 -7.67
N LEU A 445 -12.69 6.49 -7.23
CA LEU A 445 -11.85 7.08 -6.18
C LEU A 445 -11.31 8.46 -6.60
N SER A 446 -10.78 8.59 -7.81
CA SER A 446 -10.30 9.88 -8.34
C SER A 446 -11.42 10.94 -8.40
N LYS A 447 -12.65 10.51 -8.68
CA LYS A 447 -13.82 11.39 -8.72
C LYS A 447 -14.18 11.89 -7.31
N TRP A 448 -14.15 11.01 -6.31
CA TRP A 448 -14.39 11.38 -4.92
C TRP A 448 -13.32 12.33 -4.35
N LEU A 449 -12.09 12.25 -4.85
CA LEU A 449 -10.99 13.13 -4.45
C LEU A 449 -10.92 14.45 -5.23
N SER A 450 -11.77 14.65 -6.24
CA SER A 450 -11.79 15.90 -7.00
C SER A 450 -12.45 17.03 -6.21
N ASP A 451 -12.12 18.26 -6.57
CA ASP A 451 -12.70 19.45 -5.95
C ASP A 451 -14.24 19.47 -6.06
N ASP A 452 -14.79 18.93 -7.15
CA ASP A 452 -16.24 18.85 -7.40
C ASP A 452 -17.01 18.04 -6.34
N TYR A 453 -16.35 17.08 -5.69
CA TYR A 453 -16.98 16.19 -4.70
C TYR A 453 -16.79 16.65 -3.26
N GLN A 454 -16.03 17.72 -3.01
CA GLN A 454 -15.79 18.21 -1.65
C GLN A 454 -17.09 18.64 -0.96
N GLU A 455 -17.97 19.35 -1.66
CA GLU A 455 -19.28 19.72 -1.11
C GLU A 455 -20.13 18.50 -0.75
N GLU A 456 -20.15 17.48 -1.61
CA GLU A 456 -20.90 16.25 -1.39
C GLU A 456 -20.36 15.48 -0.17
N ILE A 457 -19.05 15.45 0.02
CA ILE A 457 -18.43 14.87 1.21
C ILE A 457 -18.82 15.67 2.45
N MET A 458 -18.77 17.01 2.40
CA MET A 458 -19.12 17.87 3.53
C MET A 458 -20.60 17.74 3.94
N ARG A 459 -21.51 17.53 2.98
CA ARG A 459 -22.95 17.35 3.26
C ARG A 459 -23.25 16.10 4.09
N ARG A 460 -22.41 15.06 4.01
CA ARG A 460 -22.59 13.80 4.74
C ARG A 460 -22.07 13.94 6.16
N THR A 461 -22.96 14.08 7.14
CA THR A 461 -22.56 14.27 8.54
C THR A 461 -22.14 12.96 9.23
N ASP A 462 -22.74 11.83 8.83
CA ASP A 462 -22.35 10.50 9.29
C ASP A 462 -21.34 9.88 8.30
N ASP A 463 -20.23 9.37 8.83
CA ASP A 463 -19.23 8.68 8.00
C ASP A 463 -19.78 7.41 7.38
N LYS A 464 -20.81 6.80 7.97
CA LYS A 464 -21.46 5.58 7.45
C LYS A 464 -22.20 5.80 6.13
N GLU A 465 -22.54 7.04 5.79
CA GLU A 465 -23.16 7.39 4.51
C GLU A 465 -22.15 7.36 3.36
N LEU A 466 -20.85 7.46 3.65
CA LEU A 466 -19.81 7.37 2.62
C LEU A 466 -19.63 5.92 2.16
N PRO A 467 -19.34 5.68 0.86
CA PRO A 467 -18.94 4.36 0.40
C PRO A 467 -17.77 3.83 1.22
N GLU A 468 -17.75 2.53 1.54
CA GLU A 468 -16.82 1.94 2.51
C GLU A 468 -15.36 2.31 2.25
N HIS A 469 -14.90 2.14 1.01
CA HIS A 469 -13.52 2.44 0.61
C HIS A 469 -13.21 3.95 0.70
N ILE A 470 -14.18 4.82 0.37
CA ILE A 470 -14.01 6.27 0.46
C ILE A 470 -13.97 6.71 1.93
N ARG A 471 -14.84 6.15 2.77
CA ARG A 471 -14.79 6.34 4.23
C ARG A 471 -13.43 5.94 4.79
N ARG A 472 -12.92 4.77 4.40
CA ARG A 472 -11.60 4.26 4.82
C ARG A 472 -10.50 5.23 4.38
N LEU A 473 -10.51 5.68 3.13
CA LEU A 473 -9.50 6.60 2.62
C LEU A 473 -9.53 7.94 3.37
N LEU A 474 -10.69 8.58 3.50
CA LEU A 474 -10.82 9.92 4.06
C LEU A 474 -10.61 9.97 5.58
N CYS A 475 -11.10 8.96 6.31
CA CYS A 475 -11.05 8.94 7.77
C CYS A 475 -9.81 8.22 8.31
N ASP A 476 -9.27 7.26 7.55
CA ASP A 476 -8.26 6.32 8.03
C ASP A 476 -6.89 6.48 7.35
N ALA A 477 -6.68 7.48 6.47
CA ALA A 477 -5.38 7.79 5.87
C ALA A 477 -4.27 7.99 6.92
N TYR A 478 -3.21 7.19 6.81
CA TYR A 478 -2.03 7.21 7.67
C TYR A 478 -0.83 7.84 6.97
N MET A 479 -0.52 7.38 5.76
CA MET A 479 0.54 7.92 4.91
C MET A 479 0.02 8.13 3.49
N CYS A 480 0.34 9.28 2.89
CA CYS A 480 0.12 9.55 1.47
C CYS A 480 1.47 9.62 0.76
N MET A 481 1.62 8.86 -0.31
CA MET A 481 2.87 8.79 -1.08
C MET A 481 2.70 9.46 -2.44
N TYR A 482 3.56 10.43 -2.71
CA TYR A 482 3.60 11.19 -3.94
C TYR A 482 4.89 10.91 -4.70
N GLN A 483 4.80 10.91 -6.02
CA GLN A 483 5.94 10.71 -6.91
C GLN A 483 6.06 11.86 -7.89
N SER A 484 7.29 12.18 -8.26
CA SER A 484 7.52 13.12 -9.35
C SER A 484 7.15 12.46 -10.70
N PRO A 485 6.35 13.11 -11.57
CA PRO A 485 5.93 12.55 -12.86
C PRO A 485 7.10 12.13 -13.77
N GLU A 486 8.24 12.82 -13.62
CA GLU A 486 9.47 12.62 -14.39
C GLU A 486 10.34 11.47 -13.89
N VAL A 487 10.04 10.84 -12.75
CA VAL A 487 10.82 9.71 -12.17
C VAL A 487 10.57 8.39 -12.93
N SER A 488 10.30 8.47 -14.22
CA SER A 488 10.62 7.38 -15.14
C SER A 488 12.14 7.37 -15.29
N MET A 489 12.86 6.57 -14.49
CA MET A 489 14.31 6.48 -14.67
C MET A 489 14.64 6.17 -16.13
N VAL A 490 15.66 6.88 -16.61
CA VAL A 490 16.43 6.57 -17.82
C VAL A 490 16.68 5.06 -17.85
N ARG A 491 16.30 4.44 -18.96
CA ARG A 491 16.38 2.99 -19.22
C ARG A 491 17.78 2.42 -19.05
#